data_AF-A0A414UA56-F1
#
_entry.id   AF-A0A414UA56-F1
#
_cell.length_a   1.000
_cell.length_b   1.000
_cell.length_c   1.000
_cell.angle_alpha   90.00
_cell.angle_beta   90.00
_cell.angle_gamma   90.00
#
_symmetry.space_group_name_H-M   'P 1'
#
loop_
_entity.id
_entity.type
_entity.pdbx_description
1 polymer ?
#
loop_
_entity_poly.entity_id
_entity_poly.type
_entity_poly.pdbx_seq_one_letter_code
_entity_poly.pdbx_strand_id
1 'polypeptide(L)'
;SVAISLEDFKNKSIRVMQSGTLPDVEESRKYNSLISKADSSYMQQNYQEAERYFTHAFDFKNYVRGQHLYNAACVASLAGHKDAAFWFLEERMKAEPEWYSLNIETDKDLLPIHDDVRWNEIMNAMHERQTRKEANYDIPLRNQLLEIAKDDQAIRQEWRMTSRQQPQDKAKIDSIFSVMATIDSINQQKIFKILDSRGFVGK
;
A
#
# COMPACT_ATOMS: atom_id res chain seq x y z
N SER A 1 30.50 -3.25 4.25
CA SER A 1 29.05 -3.53 4.19
C SER A 1 28.72 -4.69 5.07
N VAL A 2 28.08 -4.45 6.21
CA VAL A 2 27.48 -5.52 6.99
C VAL A 2 26.05 -5.60 6.51
N ALA A 3 25.73 -6.63 5.73
CA ALA A 3 24.33 -7.01 5.53
C ALA A 3 23.80 -7.35 6.92
N ILE A 4 22.88 -6.53 7.44
CA ILE A 4 22.14 -6.89 8.64
C ILE A 4 21.40 -8.17 8.27
N SER A 5 21.67 -9.28 8.95
CA SER A 5 20.97 -10.52 8.65
C SER A 5 19.49 -10.33 9.00
N LEU A 6 18.59 -10.99 8.28
CA LEU A 6 17.16 -10.96 8.60
C LEU A 6 16.91 -11.34 10.06
N GLU A 7 17.70 -12.27 10.61
CA GLU A 7 17.71 -12.68 12.01
C GLU A 7 17.99 -11.50 12.97
N ASP A 8 19.01 -10.70 12.66
CA ASP A 8 19.38 -9.52 13.47
C ASP A 8 18.27 -8.46 13.45
N PHE A 9 17.57 -8.35 12.33
CA PHE A 9 16.47 -7.41 12.19
C PHE A 9 15.20 -7.89 12.90
N LYS A 10 14.86 -9.17 12.80
CA LYS A 10 13.71 -9.80 13.47
C LYS A 10 13.72 -9.63 14.99
N ASN A 11 14.91 -9.60 15.59
CA ASN A 11 15.08 -9.38 17.03
C ASN A 11 14.78 -7.94 17.47
N LYS A 12 14.60 -7.00 16.54
CA LYS A 12 14.24 -5.61 16.86
C LYS A 12 12.72 -5.50 16.98
N SER A 13 12.23 -5.12 18.16
CA SER A 13 10.82 -4.76 18.35
C SER A 13 10.44 -3.57 17.47
N ILE A 14 9.57 -3.75 16.48
CA ILE A 14 8.98 -2.65 15.71
C ILE A 14 7.76 -2.13 16.46
N ARG A 15 7.64 -0.81 16.58
CA ARG A 15 6.40 -0.15 17.02
C ARG A 15 5.88 0.63 15.83
N VAL A 16 4.56 0.70 15.63
CA VAL A 16 3.98 1.58 14.61
C VAL A 16 3.58 2.90 15.27
N MET A 17 3.83 4.00 14.57
CA MET A 17 3.49 5.34 15.03
C MET A 17 1.98 5.41 15.30
N GLN A 18 1.61 5.72 16.54
CA GLN A 18 0.21 5.96 16.89
C GLN A 18 -0.24 7.32 16.36
N SER A 19 -1.48 7.40 15.90
CA SER A 19 -2.08 8.67 15.48
C SER A 19 -2.09 9.66 16.66
N GLY A 20 -1.49 10.85 16.49
CA GLY A 20 -1.53 11.94 17.47
C GLY A 20 -0.24 12.22 18.25
N THR A 21 0.82 11.42 18.07
CA THR A 21 2.13 11.73 18.65
C THR A 21 2.85 12.81 17.85
N LEU A 22 3.27 13.90 18.51
CA LEU A 22 4.09 14.94 17.87
C LEU A 22 5.47 14.36 17.55
N PRO A 23 5.89 14.37 16.28
CA PRO A 23 7.17 13.79 15.88
C PRO A 23 8.33 14.67 16.37
N ASP A 24 9.41 14.05 16.87
CA ASP A 24 10.72 14.70 16.74
C ASP A 24 10.97 14.96 15.24
N VAL A 25 11.23 16.23 14.93
CA VAL A 25 11.31 16.72 13.56
C VAL A 25 12.53 16.17 12.85
N GLU A 26 13.62 15.90 13.57
CA GLU A 26 14.85 15.38 12.98
C GLU A 26 14.72 13.90 12.62
N GLU A 27 14.31 13.04 13.56
CA GLU A 27 14.07 11.62 13.31
C GLU A 27 13.01 11.39 12.23
N SER A 28 11.92 12.17 12.24
CA SER A 28 10.90 12.14 11.19
C SER A 28 11.49 12.44 9.80
N ARG A 29 12.36 13.44 9.70
CA ARG A 29 13.01 13.79 8.43
C ARG A 29 13.94 12.69 7.94
N LYS A 30 14.72 12.07 8.84
CA LYS A 30 15.62 10.95 8.51
C LYS A 30 14.82 9.74 8.02
N TYR A 31 13.77 9.37 8.75
CA TYR A 31 12.83 8.32 8.36
C TYR A 31 12.25 8.57 6.97
N ASN A 32 11.63 9.74 6.74
CA ASN A 32 11.01 10.06 5.45
C ASN A 32 12.02 10.12 4.30
N SER A 33 13.27 10.50 4.57
CA SER A 33 14.35 10.45 3.57
C SER A 33 14.69 9.02 3.18
N LEU A 34 14.75 8.08 4.14
CA LEU A 34 14.99 6.67 3.86
C LEU A 34 13.83 6.04 3.08
N ILE A 35 12.58 6.35 3.43
CA ILE A 35 11.41 5.91 2.66
C ILE A 35 11.46 6.40 1.21
N SER A 36 11.76 7.70 1.00
CA SER A 36 11.90 8.26 -0.35
C SER A 36 12.99 7.54 -1.19
N LYS A 37 14.08 7.10 -0.55
CA LYS A 37 15.16 6.34 -1.21
C LYS A 37 14.74 4.91 -1.53
N ALA A 38 13.97 4.27 -0.63
CA ALA A 38 13.39 2.96 -0.89
C ALA A 38 12.47 3.00 -2.11
N ASP A 39 11.54 3.96 -2.15
CA ASP A 39 10.63 4.16 -3.29
C ASP A 39 11.39 4.43 -4.59
N SER A 40 12.41 5.29 -4.54
CA SER A 40 13.24 5.59 -5.72
C SER A 40 14.00 4.37 -6.23
N SER A 41 14.44 3.48 -5.33
CA SER A 41 15.15 2.24 -5.67
C SER A 41 14.19 1.21 -6.26
N TYR A 42 12.98 1.08 -5.71
CA TYR A 42 11.90 0.26 -6.27
C TYR A 42 11.54 0.69 -7.70
N MET A 43 11.42 2.00 -7.95
CA MET A 43 11.12 2.53 -9.29
C MET A 43 12.22 2.21 -10.32
N GLN A 44 13.45 1.98 -9.86
CA GLN A 44 14.58 1.55 -10.69
C GLN A 44 14.74 0.03 -10.74
N GLN A 45 13.79 -0.72 -10.17
CA GLN A 45 13.82 -2.18 -10.03
C GLN A 45 15.00 -2.71 -9.20
N ASN A 46 15.62 -1.85 -8.38
CA ASN A 46 16.71 -2.21 -7.46
C ASN A 46 16.12 -2.70 -6.13
N TYR A 47 15.41 -3.83 -6.15
CA TYR A 47 14.58 -4.28 -5.03
C TYR A 47 15.35 -4.59 -3.74
N GLN A 48 16.55 -5.18 -3.84
CA GLN A 48 17.41 -5.43 -2.68
C GLN A 48 17.85 -4.14 -1.98
N GLU A 49 18.17 -3.10 -2.75
CA GLU A 49 18.54 -1.79 -2.18
C GLU A 49 17.31 -1.08 -1.60
N ALA A 50 16.14 -1.22 -2.23
CA ALA A 50 14.88 -0.71 -1.69
C ALA A 50 14.56 -1.33 -0.32
N GLU A 51 14.67 -2.65 -0.19
CA GLU A 51 14.50 -3.38 1.07
C GLU A 51 15.49 -2.89 2.14
N ARG A 52 16.76 -2.69 1.78
CA ARG A 52 17.78 -2.15 2.69
C ARG A 52 17.39 -0.77 3.24
N TYR A 53 16.84 0.11 2.40
CA TYR A 53 16.36 1.42 2.84
C TYR A 53 15.13 1.34 3.74
N PHE A 54 14.16 0.45 3.46
CA PHE A 54 13.04 0.22 4.37
C PHE A 54 13.50 -0.30 5.74
N THR A 55 14.37 -1.31 5.73
CA THR A 55 14.92 -1.91 6.95
C THR A 55 15.64 -0.87 7.82
N HIS A 56 16.43 0.01 7.19
CA HIS A 56 17.08 1.12 7.90
C HIS A 56 16.07 2.18 8.37
N ALA A 57 15.02 2.46 7.60
CA ALA A 57 13.95 3.36 8.05
C ALA A 57 13.27 2.83 9.32
N PHE A 58 13.11 1.52 9.44
CA PHE A 58 12.44 0.91 10.59
C PHE A 58 13.26 0.91 11.88
N ASP A 59 14.53 1.34 11.85
CA ASP A 59 15.28 1.69 13.06
C ASP A 59 14.67 2.91 13.78
N PHE A 60 13.95 3.78 13.05
CA PHE A 60 13.18 4.90 13.60
C PHE A 60 11.78 4.44 14.03
N LYS A 61 11.75 3.57 15.05
CA LYS A 61 10.55 2.81 15.47
C LYS A 61 9.30 3.66 15.67
N ASN A 62 9.41 4.87 16.24
CA ASN A 62 8.24 5.71 16.49
C ASN A 62 7.59 6.29 15.22
N TYR A 63 8.15 6.01 14.03
CA TYR A 63 7.71 6.56 12.76
C TYR A 63 7.24 5.51 11.77
N VAL A 64 7.40 4.22 12.11
CA VAL A 64 6.97 3.12 11.23
C VAL A 64 5.48 3.23 10.98
N ARG A 65 5.09 3.24 9.71
CA ARG A 65 3.69 3.20 9.27
C ARG A 65 3.49 1.84 8.65
N GLY A 66 2.40 1.15 8.95
CA GLY A 66 2.31 -0.20 8.41
C GLY A 66 2.10 -0.24 6.88
N GLN A 67 1.68 0.86 6.23
CA GLN A 67 1.79 0.95 4.76
C GLN A 67 3.24 0.72 4.29
N HIS A 68 4.23 1.21 5.04
CA HIS A 68 5.64 0.98 4.70
C HIS A 68 6.06 -0.46 5.00
N LEU A 69 5.49 -1.12 6.02
CA LEU A 69 5.69 -2.56 6.24
C LEU A 69 5.15 -3.37 5.06
N TYR A 70 3.96 -3.04 4.55
CA TYR A 70 3.41 -3.66 3.35
C TYR A 70 4.32 -3.44 2.13
N ASN A 71 4.75 -2.20 1.89
CA ASN A 71 5.66 -1.91 0.78
C ASN A 71 7.01 -2.65 0.94
N ALA A 72 7.52 -2.78 2.17
CA ALA A 72 8.72 -3.56 2.46
C ALA A 72 8.52 -5.05 2.11
N ALA A 73 7.33 -5.62 2.37
CA ALA A 73 6.99 -6.97 1.95
C ALA A 73 6.99 -7.13 0.42
N CYS A 74 6.37 -6.18 -0.31
CA CYS A 74 6.36 -6.16 -1.77
C CYS A 74 7.78 -6.16 -2.35
N VAL A 75 8.66 -5.27 -1.86
CA VAL A 75 10.04 -5.22 -2.37
C VAL A 75 10.86 -6.47 -2.00
N ALA A 76 10.66 -7.03 -0.80
CA ALA A 76 11.34 -8.25 -0.39
C ALA A 76 10.89 -9.46 -1.24
N SER A 77 9.60 -9.55 -1.55
CA SER A 77 9.05 -10.55 -2.47
C SER A 77 9.67 -10.46 -3.86
N LEU A 78 9.73 -9.26 -4.43
CA LEU A 78 10.38 -9.00 -5.72
C LEU A 78 11.89 -9.25 -5.71
N ALA A 79 12.55 -9.06 -4.57
CA ALA A 79 13.96 -9.40 -4.37
C ALA A 79 14.20 -10.92 -4.21
N GLY A 80 13.15 -11.74 -4.15
CA GLY A 80 13.23 -13.18 -3.90
C GLY A 80 13.44 -13.55 -2.43
N HIS A 81 13.38 -12.59 -1.51
CA HIS A 81 13.59 -12.78 -0.08
C HIS A 81 12.27 -13.16 0.62
N LYS A 82 11.76 -14.37 0.33
CA LYS A 82 10.42 -14.83 0.79
C LYS A 82 10.23 -14.70 2.31
N ASP A 83 11.23 -15.08 3.10
CA ASP A 83 11.14 -15.02 4.57
C ASP A 83 11.02 -13.59 5.12
N ALA A 84 11.67 -12.63 4.47
CA ALA A 84 11.55 -11.23 4.83
C ALA A 84 10.16 -10.68 4.44
N ALA A 85 9.67 -11.06 3.25
CA ALA A 85 8.36 -10.66 2.77
C ALA A 85 7.23 -11.09 3.72
N PHE A 86 7.22 -12.37 4.13
CA PHE A 86 6.24 -12.88 5.10
C PHE A 86 6.37 -12.20 6.45
N TRP A 87 7.60 -12.01 6.95
CA TRP A 87 7.81 -11.32 8.22
C TRP A 87 7.26 -9.89 8.20
N PHE A 88 7.48 -9.12 7.13
CA PHE A 88 6.93 -7.78 6.99
C PHE A 88 5.39 -7.76 6.93
N LEU A 89 4.77 -8.73 6.24
CA LEU A 89 3.30 -8.88 6.23
C LEU A 89 2.75 -9.18 7.64
N GLU A 90 3.40 -10.08 8.37
CA GLU A 90 3.03 -10.40 9.75
C GLU A 90 3.17 -9.19 10.68
N GLU A 91 4.26 -8.43 10.59
CA GLU A 91 4.45 -7.22 11.39
C GLU A 91 3.40 -6.15 11.06
N ARG A 92 3.03 -6.01 9.77
CA ARG A 92 1.91 -5.15 9.36
C ARG A 92 0.61 -5.59 10.06
N MET A 93 0.30 -6.89 10.03
CA MET A 93 -0.90 -7.46 10.63
C MET A 93 -0.93 -7.36 12.16
N LYS A 94 0.23 -7.45 12.82
CA LYS A 94 0.35 -7.25 14.28
C LYS A 94 0.18 -5.79 14.67
N ALA A 95 0.77 -4.88 13.90
CA ALA A 95 0.69 -3.45 14.16
C ALA A 95 -0.72 -2.87 13.99
N GLU A 96 -1.49 -3.39 13.04
CA GLU A 96 -2.86 -2.98 12.78
C GLU A 96 -3.78 -4.22 12.73
N PRO A 97 -4.28 -4.71 13.88
CA PRO A 97 -5.02 -5.97 13.97
C PRO A 97 -6.30 -6.03 13.12
N GLU A 98 -6.89 -4.87 12.81
CA GLU A 98 -8.10 -4.72 11.99
C GLU A 98 -7.80 -4.45 10.50
N TRP A 99 -6.52 -4.31 10.12
CA TRP A 99 -6.16 -4.08 8.73
C TRP A 99 -6.32 -5.35 7.90
N TYR A 100 -6.94 -5.21 6.74
CA TYR A 100 -6.95 -6.20 5.66
C TYR A 100 -6.77 -5.48 4.32
N SER A 101 -6.38 -6.22 3.29
CA SER A 101 -6.22 -5.70 1.92
C SER A 101 -7.22 -6.35 0.99
N LEU A 102 -7.89 -5.54 0.17
CA LEU A 102 -8.80 -6.00 -0.88
C LEU A 102 -8.09 -6.56 -2.11
N ASN A 103 -6.81 -6.19 -2.29
CA ASN A 103 -6.10 -6.40 -3.55
C ASN A 103 -4.85 -7.26 -3.37
N ILE A 104 -4.58 -7.78 -2.17
CA ILE A 104 -3.34 -8.53 -1.87
C ILE A 104 -3.16 -9.74 -2.78
N GLU A 105 -4.24 -10.45 -3.13
CA GLU A 105 -4.20 -11.60 -4.06
C GLU A 105 -3.84 -11.21 -5.49
N THR A 106 -4.08 -9.96 -5.87
CA THR A 106 -3.84 -9.45 -7.22
C THR A 106 -2.61 -8.55 -7.30
N ASP A 107 -1.93 -8.33 -6.17
CA ASP A 107 -0.73 -7.52 -6.10
C ASP A 107 0.42 -8.25 -6.79
N LYS A 108 0.87 -7.70 -7.91
CA LYS A 108 1.90 -8.32 -8.75
C LYS A 108 3.24 -8.41 -8.04
N ASP A 109 3.50 -7.53 -7.07
CA ASP A 109 4.76 -7.52 -6.33
C ASP A 109 4.84 -8.68 -5.34
N LEU A 110 3.69 -9.27 -4.96
CA LEU A 110 3.60 -10.42 -4.06
C LEU A 110 3.47 -11.76 -4.79
N LEU A 111 3.22 -11.78 -6.11
CA LEU A 111 3.17 -13.01 -6.91
C LEU A 111 4.33 -14.00 -6.65
N PRO A 112 5.61 -13.56 -6.49
CA PRO A 112 6.73 -14.46 -6.21
C PRO A 112 6.61 -15.30 -4.93
N ILE A 113 5.73 -14.94 -3.99
CA ILE A 113 5.53 -15.65 -2.72
C ILE A 113 4.22 -16.43 -2.63
N HIS A 114 3.36 -16.40 -3.65
CA HIS A 114 2.05 -17.06 -3.62
C HIS A 114 2.13 -18.60 -3.59
N ASP A 115 3.25 -19.18 -4.01
CA ASP A 115 3.50 -20.62 -4.03
C ASP A 115 3.93 -21.19 -2.67
N ASP A 116 4.27 -20.33 -1.71
CA ASP A 116 4.70 -20.71 -0.37
C ASP A 116 3.48 -21.02 0.52
N VAL A 117 3.57 -22.06 1.34
CA VAL A 117 2.46 -22.50 2.20
C VAL A 117 1.97 -21.41 3.16
N ARG A 118 2.87 -20.53 3.61
CA ARG A 118 2.55 -19.38 4.48
C ARG A 118 1.62 -18.36 3.82
N TRP A 119 1.57 -18.33 2.49
CA TRP A 119 0.63 -17.49 1.76
C TRP A 119 -0.82 -17.79 2.14
N ASN A 120 -1.17 -19.07 2.26
CA ASN A 120 -2.52 -19.47 2.67
C ASN A 120 -2.84 -19.01 4.10
N GLU A 121 -1.86 -18.98 4.99
CA GLU A 121 -2.03 -18.49 6.36
C GLU A 121 -2.31 -16.99 6.37
N ILE A 122 -1.54 -16.20 5.61
CA ILE A 122 -1.79 -14.76 5.42
C ILE A 122 -3.19 -14.54 4.84
N MET A 123 -3.57 -15.27 3.80
CA MET A 123 -4.85 -15.08 3.13
C MET A 123 -6.05 -15.44 4.00
N ASN A 124 -5.99 -16.56 4.72
CA ASN A 124 -7.04 -16.91 5.68
C ASN A 124 -7.21 -15.81 6.74
N ALA A 125 -6.08 -15.32 7.27
CA ALA A 125 -6.08 -14.27 8.26
C ALA A 125 -6.61 -12.93 7.70
N MET A 126 -6.38 -12.62 6.42
CA MET A 126 -6.98 -11.46 5.73
C MET A 126 -8.48 -11.61 5.56
N HIS A 127 -8.95 -12.77 5.10
CA HIS A 127 -10.37 -13.04 4.88
C HIS A 127 -11.17 -13.02 6.19
N GLU A 128 -10.62 -13.56 7.28
CA GLU A 128 -11.25 -13.48 8.60
C GLU A 128 -11.41 -12.03 9.07
N ARG A 129 -10.38 -11.20 8.89
CA ARG A 129 -10.42 -9.77 9.25
C ARG A 129 -11.43 -9.02 8.40
N GLN A 130 -11.42 -9.24 7.09
CA GLN A 130 -12.40 -8.64 6.19
C GLN A 130 -13.82 -9.03 6.61
N THR A 131 -14.08 -10.33 6.80
CA THR A 131 -15.39 -10.84 7.22
C THR A 131 -15.86 -10.17 8.52
N ARG A 132 -14.97 -10.06 9.52
CA ARG A 132 -15.28 -9.38 10.78
C ARG A 132 -15.57 -7.90 10.59
N LYS A 133 -14.73 -7.18 9.82
CA LYS A 133 -14.86 -5.73 9.64
C LYS A 133 -16.09 -5.36 8.81
N GLU A 134 -16.44 -6.19 7.84
CA GLU A 134 -17.51 -5.94 6.88
C GLU A 134 -18.84 -6.64 7.23
N ALA A 135 -18.92 -7.31 8.40
CA ALA A 135 -20.06 -8.15 8.78
C ALA A 135 -21.44 -7.45 8.67
N ASN A 136 -21.48 -6.13 8.88
CA ASN A 136 -22.70 -5.33 8.85
C ASN A 136 -22.74 -4.32 7.69
N TYR A 137 -21.89 -4.49 6.68
CA TYR A 137 -21.87 -3.57 5.54
C TYR A 137 -23.05 -3.86 4.60
N ASP A 138 -23.59 -2.80 4.00
CA ASP A 138 -24.38 -2.94 2.77
C ASP A 138 -23.41 -3.32 1.64
N ILE A 139 -23.26 -4.63 1.40
CA ILE A 139 -22.29 -5.17 0.44
C ILE A 139 -22.55 -4.65 -0.99
N PRO A 140 -23.80 -4.58 -1.50
CA PRO A 140 -24.08 -3.92 -2.77
C PRO A 140 -23.56 -2.48 -2.85
N LEU A 141 -23.83 -1.66 -1.83
CA LEU A 141 -23.35 -0.27 -1.79
C LEU A 141 -21.82 -0.20 -1.72
N ARG A 142 -21.20 -1.01 -0.87
CA ARG A 142 -19.75 -1.10 -0.74
C ARG A 142 -19.11 -1.42 -2.09
N ASN A 143 -19.62 -2.42 -2.82
CA ASN A 143 -19.09 -2.80 -4.12
C ASN A 143 -19.26 -1.66 -5.15
N GLN A 144 -20.38 -0.95 -5.11
CA GLN A 144 -20.59 0.23 -5.96
C GLN A 144 -19.55 1.33 -5.67
N LEU A 145 -19.25 1.61 -4.40
CA LEU A 145 -18.24 2.60 -4.00
C LEU A 145 -16.83 2.17 -4.40
N LEU A 146 -16.50 0.87 -4.28
CA LEU A 146 -15.21 0.33 -4.71
C LEU A 146 -15.02 0.46 -6.23
N GLU A 147 -16.07 0.22 -7.03
CA GLU A 147 -15.96 0.38 -8.48
C GLU A 147 -15.77 1.86 -8.87
N ILE A 148 -16.48 2.79 -8.21
CA ILE A 148 -16.25 4.24 -8.40
C ILE A 148 -14.80 4.61 -8.08
N ALA A 149 -14.26 4.12 -6.97
CA ALA A 149 -12.87 4.37 -6.59
C ALA A 149 -11.87 3.76 -7.57
N LYS A 150 -12.15 2.55 -8.07
CA LYS A 150 -11.31 1.87 -9.07
C LYS A 150 -11.27 2.64 -10.39
N ASP A 151 -12.42 3.08 -10.90
CA ASP A 151 -12.52 3.89 -12.12
C ASP A 151 -11.72 5.19 -11.98
N ASP A 152 -11.86 5.88 -10.83
CA ASP A 152 -11.13 7.12 -10.52
C ASP A 152 -9.61 6.90 -10.45
N GLN A 153 -9.17 5.85 -9.75
CA GLN A 153 -7.74 5.63 -9.54
C GLN A 153 -7.04 5.11 -10.80
N ALA A 154 -7.69 4.29 -11.62
CA ALA A 154 -7.08 3.71 -12.83
C ALA A 154 -6.58 4.80 -13.80
N ILE A 155 -7.41 5.79 -14.12
CA ILE A 155 -7.04 6.86 -15.06
C ILE A 155 -5.98 7.80 -14.46
N ARG A 156 -6.02 8.06 -13.14
CA ARG A 156 -4.99 8.85 -12.44
C ARG A 156 -3.64 8.16 -12.45
N GLN A 157 -3.61 6.84 -12.32
CA GLN A 157 -2.39 6.05 -12.43
C GLN A 157 -1.80 6.11 -13.84
N GLU A 158 -2.63 5.95 -14.86
CA GLU A 158 -2.21 6.07 -16.25
C GLU A 158 -1.63 7.46 -16.56
N TRP A 159 -2.30 8.53 -16.09
CA TRP A 159 -1.81 9.90 -16.21
C TRP A 159 -0.44 10.07 -15.54
N ARG A 160 -0.29 9.58 -14.30
CA ARG A 160 0.94 9.68 -13.52
C ARG A 160 2.10 8.93 -14.20
N MET A 161 1.86 7.71 -14.68
CA MET A 161 2.88 6.91 -15.37
C MET A 161 3.29 7.56 -16.68
N THR A 162 2.32 7.95 -17.52
CA THR A 162 2.58 8.58 -18.82
C THR A 162 3.33 9.90 -18.65
N SER A 163 2.92 10.75 -17.70
CA SER A 163 3.61 12.03 -17.42
C SER A 163 5.05 11.86 -16.98
N ARG A 164 5.39 10.76 -16.30
CA ARG A 164 6.76 10.47 -15.85
C ARG A 164 7.63 9.83 -16.93
N GLN A 165 7.06 8.90 -17.70
CA GLN A 165 7.80 8.12 -18.69
C GLN A 165 7.90 8.82 -20.05
N GLN A 166 6.89 9.61 -20.41
CA GLN A 166 6.74 10.26 -21.71
C GLN A 166 6.36 11.74 -21.56
N PRO A 167 7.10 12.55 -20.77
CA PRO A 167 6.73 13.95 -20.50
C PRO A 167 6.63 14.83 -21.74
N GLN A 168 7.29 14.47 -22.83
CA GLN A 168 7.24 15.15 -24.11
C GLN A 168 5.94 14.92 -24.91
N ASP A 169 5.22 13.83 -24.64
CA ASP A 169 3.99 13.47 -25.36
C ASP A 169 2.77 14.19 -24.76
N LYS A 170 2.74 15.50 -24.95
CA LYS A 170 1.68 16.38 -24.40
C LYS A 170 0.30 15.99 -24.91
N ALA A 171 0.18 15.60 -26.19
CA ALA A 171 -1.10 15.23 -26.79
C ALA A 171 -1.74 14.02 -26.09
N LYS A 172 -0.94 12.99 -25.77
CA LYS A 172 -1.41 11.84 -25.01
C LYS A 172 -1.78 12.21 -23.57
N ILE A 173 -0.97 13.02 -22.91
CA ILE A 173 -1.25 13.49 -21.54
C ILE A 173 -2.56 14.29 -21.48
N ASP A 174 -2.78 15.20 -22.42
CA ASP A 174 -4.01 16.01 -22.52
C ASP A 174 -5.24 15.13 -22.82
N SER A 175 -5.07 14.09 -23.65
CA SER A 175 -6.11 13.09 -23.93
C SER A 175 -6.50 12.32 -22.67
N ILE A 176 -5.53 11.80 -21.91
CA ILE A 176 -5.78 11.11 -20.64
C ILE A 176 -6.49 12.05 -19.65
N PHE A 177 -6.07 13.31 -19.57
CA PHE A 177 -6.69 14.31 -18.70
C PHE A 177 -8.17 14.54 -19.07
N SER A 178 -8.50 14.57 -20.36
CA SER A 178 -9.88 14.72 -20.84
C SER A 178 -10.76 13.51 -20.49
N VAL A 179 -10.20 12.30 -20.57
CA VAL A 179 -10.88 11.07 -20.12
C VAL A 179 -11.10 11.09 -18.61
N MET A 180 -10.09 11.52 -17.83
CA MET A 180 -10.21 11.68 -16.38
C MET A 180 -11.34 12.64 -15.99
N ALA A 181 -11.47 13.80 -16.67
CA ALA A 181 -12.56 14.73 -16.41
C ALA A 181 -13.95 14.12 -16.69
N THR A 182 -14.05 13.25 -17.69
CA THR A 182 -15.30 12.54 -18.01
C THR A 182 -15.65 11.52 -16.92
N ILE A 183 -14.67 10.73 -16.46
CA ILE A 183 -14.81 9.77 -15.37
C ILE A 183 -15.22 10.50 -14.08
N ASP A 184 -14.56 11.61 -13.75
CA ASP A 184 -14.85 12.42 -12.56
C ASP A 184 -16.30 12.92 -12.58
N SER A 185 -16.79 13.40 -13.74
CA SER A 185 -18.18 13.85 -13.88
C SER A 185 -19.19 12.72 -13.67
N ILE A 186 -18.94 11.55 -14.27
CA ILE A 186 -19.81 10.36 -14.12
C ILE A 186 -19.80 9.88 -12.66
N ASN A 187 -18.63 9.80 -12.04
CA ASN A 187 -18.47 9.35 -10.66
C ASN A 187 -19.12 10.33 -9.68
N GLN A 188 -19.00 11.63 -9.91
CA GLN A 188 -19.69 12.65 -9.12
C GLN A 188 -21.21 12.45 -9.14
N GLN A 189 -21.81 12.19 -10.30
CA GLN A 189 -23.25 11.90 -10.40
C GLN A 189 -23.65 10.63 -9.62
N LYS A 190 -22.84 9.57 -9.72
CA LYS A 190 -23.06 8.33 -8.94
C LYS A 190 -23.01 8.61 -7.44
N ILE A 191 -22.03 9.38 -6.97
CA ILE A 191 -21.88 9.76 -5.56
C ILE A 191 -23.05 10.62 -5.08
N PHE A 192 -23.47 11.63 -5.85
CA PHE A 192 -24.64 12.44 -5.50
C PHE A 192 -25.90 11.59 -5.36
N LYS A 193 -26.15 10.66 -6.29
CA LYS A 193 -27.29 9.74 -6.17
C LYS A 193 -27.24 8.89 -4.89
N ILE A 194 -26.06 8.44 -4.48
CA ILE A 194 -25.87 7.71 -3.21
C ILE A 194 -26.19 8.63 -2.03
N LEU A 195 -25.63 9.84 -2.00
CA LEU A 195 -25.84 10.81 -0.92
C LEU A 195 -27.30 11.26 -0.81
N ASP A 196 -27.97 11.52 -1.93
CA ASP A 196 -29.38 11.93 -1.96
C ASP A 196 -30.31 10.83 -1.43
N SER A 197 -29.96 9.56 -1.66
CA SER A 197 -30.79 8.42 -1.25
C SER A 197 -30.48 7.88 0.14
N ARG A 198 -29.23 7.99 0.60
CA ARG A 198 -28.74 7.31 1.81
C ARG A 198 -28.06 8.25 2.81
N GLY A 199 -27.81 9.50 2.45
CA GLY A 199 -26.97 10.42 3.21
C GLY A 199 -25.49 9.98 3.22
N PHE A 200 -24.72 10.55 4.14
CA PHE A 200 -23.33 10.14 4.35
C PHE A 200 -23.28 8.80 5.08
N VAL A 201 -22.76 7.78 4.39
CA VAL A 201 -22.62 6.41 4.92
C VAL A 201 -21.25 6.24 5.59
N GLY A 202 -21.19 5.53 6.73
CA GLY A 202 -19.93 5.23 7.43
C GLY A 202 -19.64 6.05 8.70
N LYS A 203 -20.65 6.34 9.52
CA LYS A 203 -20.45 6.80 10.91
C LYS A 203 -20.05 5.64 11.83
#